data_AF-A0A7X9BHZ4-F1
#
_entry.id   AF-A0A7X9BHZ4-F1
#
_cell.length_a   1.000
_cell.length_b   1.000
_cell.length_c   1.000
_cell.angle_alpha   90.00
_cell.angle_beta   90.00
_cell.angle_gamma   90.00
#
_symmetry.space_group_name_H-M   'P 1'
#
loop_
_entity.id
_entity.type
_entity.pdbx_description
1 polymer ?
#
loop_
_entity_poly.entity_id
_entity_poly.type
_entity_poly.pdbx_seq_one_letter_code
_entity_poly.pdbx_strand_id
1 'polypeptide(L)'
;PLFQAGVVKGVAHITGGGFIENIPRMIPDGLATRIELGSWPVPPIFDVIERAGNVEHTEMFNIFNMGVGMVLAVAADRADEAMALLSGNDEPAYRIGAVVRKTVDDVELA
;
A
#
# COMPACT_ATOMS: atom_id res chain seq x y z
N PRO A 1 19.28 -2.59 -2.45
CA PRO A 1 19.42 -3.15 -1.08
C PRO A 1 18.32 -4.16 -0.70
N LEU A 2 17.02 -3.84 -0.82
CA LEU A 2 15.95 -4.71 -0.33
C LEU A 2 15.90 -6.09 -1.02
N PHE A 3 16.02 -6.15 -2.36
CA PHE A 3 16.06 -7.43 -3.09
C PHE A 3 17.32 -8.25 -2.78
N GLN A 4 18.47 -7.61 -2.62
CA GLN A 4 19.70 -8.29 -2.21
C GLN A 4 19.59 -8.88 -0.81
N ALA A 5 18.88 -8.20 0.10
CA ALA A 5 18.57 -8.71 1.43
C ALA A 5 17.50 -9.82 1.42
N GLY A 6 16.73 -9.96 0.33
CA GLY A 6 15.68 -10.97 0.20
C GLY A 6 14.47 -10.75 1.12
N VAL A 7 14.22 -9.50 1.56
CA VAL A 7 13.08 -9.16 2.44
C VAL A 7 11.75 -9.04 1.69
N VAL A 8 11.80 -8.81 0.37
CA VAL A 8 10.65 -8.52 -0.48
C VAL A 8 10.08 -9.81 -1.08
N LYS A 9 8.77 -10.00 -0.93
CA LYS A 9 7.98 -11.11 -1.50
C LYS A 9 7.10 -10.67 -2.68
N GLY A 10 6.73 -9.39 -2.73
CA GLY A 10 5.93 -8.80 -3.79
C GLY A 10 6.09 -7.29 -3.81
N VAL A 11 5.87 -6.69 -4.98
CA VAL A 11 5.95 -5.24 -5.18
C VAL A 11 4.80 -4.78 -6.07
N ALA A 12 4.14 -3.70 -5.68
CA ALA A 12 3.17 -2.98 -6.49
C ALA A 12 3.60 -1.52 -6.64
N HIS A 13 3.72 -1.05 -7.87
CA HIS A 13 3.84 0.38 -8.16
C HIS A 13 2.44 0.96 -8.32
N ILE A 14 2.09 1.95 -7.50
CA ILE A 14 0.74 2.49 -7.43
C ILE A 14 0.61 3.61 -8.47
N THR A 15 -0.16 3.33 -9.52
CA THR A 15 -0.34 4.23 -10.67
C THR A 15 -1.84 4.41 -10.94
N GLY A 16 -2.27 4.41 -12.21
CA GLY A 16 -3.70 4.38 -12.54
C GLY A 16 -4.37 3.15 -11.93
N GLY A 17 -5.61 3.31 -11.46
CA GLY A 17 -6.32 2.27 -10.72
C GLY A 17 -5.99 2.21 -9.22
N GLY A 18 -5.11 3.09 -8.73
CA GLY A 18 -4.81 3.26 -7.31
C GLY A 18 -4.43 1.96 -6.60
N PHE A 19 -4.88 1.79 -5.36
CA PHE A 19 -4.55 0.62 -4.54
C PHE A 19 -5.28 -0.62 -5.04
N ILE A 20 -6.56 -0.47 -5.35
CA ILE A 20 -7.47 -1.59 -5.63
C ILE A 20 -7.06 -2.31 -6.91
N GLU A 21 -6.56 -1.62 -7.93
CA GLU A 21 -6.08 -2.31 -9.13
C GLU A 21 -4.63 -2.81 -9.03
N ASN A 22 -3.76 -2.10 -8.29
CA ASN A 22 -2.32 -2.37 -8.35
C ASN A 22 -1.83 -3.36 -7.29
N ILE A 23 -2.35 -3.29 -6.06
CA ILE A 23 -1.92 -4.18 -4.97
C ILE A 23 -2.24 -5.65 -5.25
N PRO A 24 -3.44 -6.04 -5.73
CA PRO A 24 -3.77 -7.46 -5.95
C PRO A 24 -2.85 -8.15 -6.96
N ARG A 25 -2.24 -7.42 -7.90
CA ARG A 25 -1.35 -7.97 -8.93
C ARG A 25 -0.09 -8.65 -8.37
N MET A 26 0.27 -8.35 -7.13
CA MET A 26 1.42 -8.98 -6.44
C MET A 26 1.00 -10.05 -5.41
N ILE A 27 -0.29 -10.29 -5.21
CA ILE A 27 -0.82 -11.17 -4.16
C ILE A 27 -1.28 -12.51 -4.78
N PRO A 28 -0.85 -13.67 -4.24
CA PRO A 28 -1.32 -14.97 -4.71
C PRO A 28 -2.82 -15.22 -4.47
N ASP A 29 -3.40 -16.11 -5.27
CA ASP A 29 -4.79 -16.55 -5.11
C ASP A 29 -5.11 -17.03 -3.69
N GLY A 30 -6.30 -16.68 -3.20
CA GLY A 30 -6.79 -17.03 -1.87
C GLY A 30 -6.28 -16.12 -0.73
N LEU A 31 -5.46 -15.12 -1.06
CA LEU A 31 -5.02 -14.07 -0.15
C LEU A 31 -5.55 -12.70 -0.60
N ALA A 32 -5.61 -11.77 0.35
CA ALA A 32 -6.01 -10.38 0.15
C ALA A 32 -5.11 -9.47 1.00
N THR A 33 -5.24 -8.16 0.86
CA THR A 33 -4.56 -7.19 1.73
C THR A 33 -5.55 -6.40 2.55
N ARG A 34 -5.31 -6.27 3.85
CA ARG A 34 -5.98 -5.28 4.70
C ARG A 34 -5.08 -4.08 4.87
N ILE A 35 -5.53 -2.93 4.41
CA ILE A 35 -4.84 -1.64 4.48
C ILE A 35 -5.42 -0.85 5.65
N GLU A 36 -4.56 -0.42 6.58
CA GLU A 36 -4.94 0.35 7.75
C GLU A 36 -4.89 1.85 7.41
N LEU A 37 -6.05 2.48 7.23
CA LEU A 37 -6.15 3.90 6.96
C LEU A 37 -5.60 4.71 8.14
N GLY A 38 -4.89 5.79 7.83
CA GLY A 38 -4.23 6.63 8.84
C GLY A 38 -2.87 6.12 9.32
N SER A 39 -2.39 4.98 8.79
CA SER A 39 -1.04 4.47 9.07
C SER A 39 0.08 5.22 8.33
N TRP A 40 -0.27 6.12 7.41
CA TRP A 40 0.64 7.08 6.77
C TRP A 40 -0.04 8.45 6.64
N PRO A 41 0.73 9.54 6.49
CA PRO A 41 0.16 10.86 6.23
C PRO A 41 -0.30 10.97 4.78
N VAL A 42 -1.61 11.11 4.56
CA VAL A 42 -2.17 11.42 3.24
C VAL A 42 -1.89 12.90 2.91
N PRO A 43 -1.26 13.21 1.76
CA PRO A 43 -1.01 14.60 1.38
C PRO A 43 -2.29 15.44 1.24
N PRO A 44 -2.33 16.70 1.74
CA PRO A 44 -3.55 17.53 1.75
C PRO A 44 -4.18 17.80 0.38
N ILE A 45 -3.42 17.62 -0.71
CA ILE A 45 -3.95 17.76 -2.07
C ILE A 45 -5.08 16.77 -2.35
N PHE A 46 -5.05 15.56 -1.76
CA PHE A 46 -6.10 14.57 -1.98
C PHE A 46 -7.43 15.00 -1.37
N ASP A 47 -7.43 15.65 -0.19
CA ASP A 47 -8.64 16.23 0.39
C ASP A 47 -9.23 17.33 -0.50
N VAL A 48 -8.38 18.13 -1.14
CA VAL A 48 -8.82 19.18 -2.07
C VAL A 48 -9.48 18.55 -3.29
N ILE A 49 -8.86 17.50 -3.86
CA ILE A 49 -9.39 16.78 -5.02
C ILE A 49 -10.72 16.09 -4.68
N GLU A 50 -10.80 15.38 -3.55
CA GLU A 50 -12.00 14.68 -3.08
C GLU A 50 -13.19 15.64 -2.99
N ARG A 51 -12.99 16.78 -2.31
CA ARG A 51 -14.03 17.81 -2.12
C ARG A 51 -14.40 18.50 -3.42
N ALA A 52 -13.42 18.84 -4.27
CA ALA A 52 -13.68 19.54 -5.52
C ALA A 52 -14.40 18.65 -6.55
N GLY A 53 -14.07 17.36 -6.58
CA GLY A 53 -14.69 16.38 -7.47
C GLY A 53 -15.97 15.75 -6.93
N ASN A 54 -16.31 15.98 -5.65
CA ASN A 54 -17.37 15.25 -4.94
C ASN A 54 -17.22 13.73 -5.10
N VAL A 55 -15.98 13.26 -4.92
CA VAL A 55 -15.60 11.85 -5.03
C VAL A 55 -15.78 11.21 -3.65
N GLU A 56 -16.30 9.99 -3.63
CA GLU A 56 -16.41 9.23 -2.39
C GLU A 56 -15.00 8.80 -1.91
N HIS A 57 -14.77 8.77 -0.60
CA HIS A 57 -13.43 8.58 -0.04
C HIS A 57 -12.79 7.24 -0.45
N THR A 58 -13.55 6.14 -0.45
CA THR A 58 -13.03 4.84 -0.91
C THR A 58 -12.72 4.83 -2.41
N GLU A 59 -13.49 5.56 -3.21
CA GLU A 59 -13.21 5.73 -4.65
C GLU A 59 -11.90 6.49 -4.92
N MET A 60 -11.44 7.34 -3.99
CA MET A 60 -10.13 7.98 -4.12
C MET A 60 -8.99 6.95 -4.21
N PHE A 61 -9.12 5.80 -3.54
CA PHE A 61 -8.16 4.70 -3.58
C PHE A 61 -8.26 3.84 -4.86
N ASN A 62 -9.30 4.00 -5.68
CA ASN A 62 -9.41 3.42 -7.02
C ASN A 62 -8.73 4.27 -8.09
N ILE A 63 -8.44 5.54 -7.80
CA ILE A 63 -7.99 6.50 -8.81
C ILE A 63 -6.57 6.97 -8.53
N PHE A 64 -6.28 7.27 -7.26
CA PHE A 64 -5.06 7.93 -6.82
C PHE A 64 -4.19 7.01 -5.98
N ASN A 65 -2.92 7.42 -5.84
CA ASN A 65 -1.97 6.74 -4.98
C ASN A 65 -2.10 7.12 -3.50
N MET A 66 -2.92 8.11 -3.16
CA MET A 66 -3.18 8.56 -1.78
C MET A 66 -1.91 8.82 -0.94
N GLY A 67 -0.79 9.17 -1.59
CA GLY A 67 0.50 9.43 -0.94
C GLY A 67 1.48 8.25 -0.92
N VAL A 68 1.10 7.07 -1.40
CA VAL A 68 1.94 5.87 -1.44
C VAL A 68 2.26 5.49 -2.88
N GLY A 69 3.48 5.78 -3.33
CA GLY A 69 3.90 5.44 -4.70
C GLY A 69 4.20 3.96 -4.90
N MET A 70 4.62 3.23 -3.86
CA MET A 70 4.99 1.83 -3.95
C MET A 70 4.59 1.07 -2.70
N VAL A 71 4.07 -0.14 -2.87
CA VAL A 71 3.74 -1.07 -1.78
C VAL A 71 4.60 -2.32 -1.91
N LEU A 72 5.18 -2.75 -0.79
CA LEU A 72 6.02 -3.94 -0.70
C LEU A 72 5.35 -4.96 0.21
N ALA A 73 5.15 -6.18 -0.27
CA ALA A 73 4.82 -7.32 0.59
C ALA A 73 6.13 -7.91 1.14
N VAL A 74 6.26 -7.97 2.48
CA VAL A 74 7.44 -8.50 3.17
C VAL A 74 7.05 -9.60 4.14
N ALA A 75 8.02 -10.43 4.56
CA ALA A 75 7.78 -11.37 5.64
C ALA A 75 7.55 -10.61 6.97
N ALA A 76 6.56 -11.01 7.77
CA ALA A 76 6.20 -10.31 9.00
C ALA A 76 7.37 -10.23 9.99
N ASP A 77 8.18 -11.28 10.07
CA ASP A 77 9.40 -11.38 10.88
C ASP A 77 10.59 -10.55 10.36
N ARG A 78 10.49 -10.03 9.12
CA ARG A 78 11.51 -9.19 8.47
C ARG A 78 11.05 -7.77 8.18
N ALA A 79 9.88 -7.39 8.67
CA ALA A 79 9.32 -6.06 8.42
C ALA A 79 10.21 -4.94 9.01
N ASP A 80 10.78 -5.13 10.20
CA ASP A 80 11.69 -4.15 10.80
C ASP A 80 12.99 -3.99 10.02
N GLU A 81 13.52 -5.09 9.47
CA GLU A 81 14.69 -5.04 8.60
C GLU A 81 14.40 -4.24 7.32
N ALA A 82 13.25 -4.47 6.69
CA ALA A 82 12.84 -3.71 5.51
C ALA A 82 12.69 -2.22 5.81
N MET A 83 12.07 -1.86 6.94
CA MET A 83 11.93 -0.46 7.38
C MET A 83 13.28 0.19 7.65
N ALA A 84 14.21 -0.52 8.30
CA ALA A 84 15.56 -0.01 8.56
C ALA A 84 16.34 0.21 7.26
N LEU A 85 16.23 -0.69 6.29
CA LEU A 85 16.85 -0.54 4.97
C LEU A 85 16.30 0.66 4.21
N LEU A 86 14.98 0.90 4.23
CA LEU A 86 14.37 2.06 3.58
C LEU A 86 14.80 3.36 4.26
N SER A 87 14.71 3.42 5.60
CA SER A 87 15.14 4.60 6.36
C SER A 87 16.63 4.90 6.18
N GLY A 88 17.50 3.89 6.09
CA GLY A 88 18.93 4.07 5.84
C GLY A 88 19.27 4.54 4.42
N ASN A 89 18.29 4.59 3.52
CA ASN A 89 18.40 5.16 2.17
C ASN A 89 17.53 6.43 2.01
N ASP A 90 17.15 7.07 3.12
CA ASP A 90 16.34 8.30 3.15
C ASP A 90 14.94 8.16 2.48
N GLU A 91 14.42 6.94 2.40
CA GLU A 91 13.08 6.69 1.86
C GLU A 91 12.02 6.68 2.97
N PRO A 92 10.99 7.54 2.91
CA PRO A 92 9.89 7.51 3.87
C PRO A 92 9.05 6.24 3.65
N ALA A 93 8.94 5.44 4.70
CA ALA A 93 8.22 4.17 4.68
C ALA A 93 7.26 4.05 5.85
N TYR A 94 6.16 3.34 5.63
CA TYR A 94 5.10 3.12 6.60
C TYR A 94 4.68 1.66 6.59
N ARG A 95 4.33 1.13 7.75
CA ARG A 95 3.63 -0.15 7.85
C ARG A 95 2.16 0.13 7.57
N ILE A 96 1.71 -0.16 6.35
CA ILE A 96 0.37 0.22 5.89
C ILE A 96 -0.70 -0.86 6.07
N GLY A 97 -0.34 -2.04 6.59
CA GLY A 97 -1.29 -3.12 6.83
C GLY A 97 -0.66 -4.51 6.70
N ALA A 98 -1.48 -5.50 6.32
CA ALA A 98 -1.08 -6.90 6.29
C ALA A 98 -1.75 -7.70 5.15
N VAL A 99 -1.11 -8.79 4.74
CA VAL A 99 -1.72 -9.82 3.89
C VAL A 99 -2.57 -10.74 4.75
N VAL A 100 -3.82 -10.96 4.35
CA VAL A 100 -4.83 -11.76 5.07
C VAL A 100 -5.40 -12.85 4.14
N ARG A 101 -6.16 -13.79 4.70
CA ARG A 101 -6.94 -14.74 3.89
C ARG A 101 -8.07 -13.99 3.19
N LYS A 102 -8.23 -14.20 1.88
CA LYS A 102 -9.32 -13.58 1.13
C LYS A 102 -10.67 -14.10 1.60
N THR A 103 -11.59 -13.18 1.86
CA THR A 103 -13.00 -13.50 2.17
C THR A 103 -13.91 -13.04 1.03
N VAL A 104 -13.86 -11.74 0.71
CA VAL A 104 -14.65 -11.11 -0.35
C VAL A 104 -13.73 -10.32 -1.27
N ASP A 105 -13.17 -9.22 -0.77
CA ASP A 105 -12.39 -8.27 -1.55
C ASP A 105 -10.90 -8.61 -1.57
N ASP A 106 -10.21 -8.20 -2.63
CA ASP A 106 -8.75 -8.33 -2.73
C ASP A 106 -8.01 -7.29 -1.88
N VAL A 107 -8.64 -6.14 -1.64
CA VAL A 107 -8.12 -5.07 -0.79
C VAL A 107 -9.23 -4.60 0.15
N GLU A 108 -9.03 -4.79 1.45
CA GLU A 108 -9.90 -4.30 2.53
C GLU A 108 -9.31 -2.99 3.07
N LEU A 109 -10.04 -1.87 2.97
CA LEU A 109 -9.67 -0.61 3.62
C LEU A 109 -10.26 -0.61 5.05
N ALA A 110 -9.41 -0.48 6.07
CA ALA A 110 -9.77 -0.63 7.48
C ALA A 110 -9.41 0.62 8.32
#